data_AF-A0AA42YLQ5-F1
#
_entry.id   AF-A0AA42YLQ5-F1
#
_cell.length_a   1.000
_cell.length_b   1.000
_cell.length_c   1.000
_cell.angle_alpha   90.00
_cell.angle_beta   90.00
_cell.angle_gamma   90.00
#
_symmetry.space_group_name_H-M   'P 1'
#
loop_
_entity.id
_entity.type
_entity.pdbx_description
1 polymer ?
#
loop_
_entity_poly.entity_id
_entity_poly.type
_entity_poly.pdbx_seq_one_letter_code
_entity_poly.pdbx_strand_id
1 'polypeptide(L)'
;MQGTRILTSALAVALALTLLPGAAPAAETPGSFVTGPAAGTPLEIALGYLDANRGELGLTAGDIADFAVSDEYTTQHNGVTHVYLQQRLGGIEVVNGLFNVNVMPDGRILN
;
A
#
# COMPACT_ATOMS: atom_id res chain seq x y z
N MET A 1 -25.75 55.39 -19.87
CA MET A 1 -25.42 55.43 -18.43
C MET A 1 -24.05 54.78 -18.31
N GLN A 2 -22.93 55.44 -18.60
CA GLN A 2 -22.24 56.51 -17.86
C GLN A 2 -22.12 56.26 -16.35
N GLY A 3 -20.86 56.05 -15.92
CA GLY A 3 -20.32 56.32 -14.59
C GLY A 3 -20.00 55.07 -13.76
N THR A 4 -18.90 54.93 -13.04
CA THR A 4 -17.72 55.78 -12.78
C THR A 4 -16.65 54.89 -12.15
N ARG A 5 -15.38 55.22 -12.45
CA ARG A 5 -14.12 54.59 -12.04
C ARG A 5 -13.84 54.81 -10.55
N ILE A 6 -13.18 53.88 -9.84
CA ILE A 6 -12.11 54.19 -8.87
C ILE A 6 -11.07 53.06 -8.89
N LEU A 7 -9.83 53.41 -9.22
CA LEU A 7 -8.62 52.62 -8.98
C LEU A 7 -8.32 52.65 -7.48
N THR A 8 -7.97 51.51 -6.89
CA THR A 8 -7.15 51.50 -5.68
C THR A 8 -6.08 50.44 -5.83
N SER A 9 -4.90 50.92 -6.24
CA SER A 9 -3.65 50.21 -6.08
C SER A 9 -3.33 50.15 -4.60
N ALA A 10 -3.16 48.95 -4.03
CA ALA A 10 -2.42 48.76 -2.80
C ALA A 10 -1.37 47.68 -3.09
N LEU A 11 -0.18 48.16 -3.38
CA LEU A 11 1.06 47.40 -3.38
C LEU A 11 1.30 46.89 -1.96
N ALA A 12 1.24 45.58 -1.75
CA ALA A 12 1.84 44.92 -0.60
C ALA A 12 2.87 43.92 -1.13
N VAL A 13 4.10 44.41 -1.31
CA VAL A 13 5.27 43.54 -1.39
C VAL A 13 5.51 43.02 0.03
N ALA A 14 5.20 41.75 0.24
CA ALA A 14 5.73 40.99 1.36
C ALA A 14 6.55 39.84 0.79
N LEU A 15 7.84 40.11 0.57
CA LEU A 15 8.84 39.09 0.30
C LEU A 15 9.13 38.37 1.61
N ALA A 16 8.33 37.34 1.92
CA ALA A 16 8.67 36.38 2.96
C ALA A 16 9.44 35.23 2.30
N LEU A 17 10.76 35.38 2.18
CA LEU A 17 11.64 34.27 1.87
C LEU A 17 11.75 33.39 3.12
N THR A 18 10.77 32.51 3.33
CA THR A 18 10.91 31.42 4.30
C THR A 18 11.84 30.39 3.67
N LEU A 19 13.13 30.53 3.97
CA LEU A 19 14.10 29.47 3.78
C LEU A 19 13.66 28.31 4.68
N LEU A 20 12.93 27.33 4.13
CA LEU A 20 12.71 26.06 4.81
C LEU A 20 14.08 25.33 4.84
N PRO A 21 14.71 25.15 6.01
CA PRO A 21 15.89 24.32 6.09
C PRO A 21 15.47 22.86 5.88
N GLY A 22 16.06 22.23 4.87
CA GLY A 22 15.99 20.80 4.63
C GLY A 22 14.81 20.38 3.76
N ALA A 23 14.96 20.47 2.44
CA ALA A 23 14.53 19.34 1.63
C ALA A 23 15.23 18.13 2.24
N ALA A 24 14.49 17.33 3.00
CA ALA A 24 14.92 15.98 3.33
C ALA A 24 15.44 15.36 2.04
N PRO A 25 16.51 14.54 2.07
CA PRO A 25 16.89 13.79 0.88
C PRO A 25 15.60 13.18 0.35
N ALA A 26 15.27 13.45 -0.92
CA ALA A 26 14.17 12.79 -1.59
C ALA A 26 14.42 11.31 -1.33
N ALA A 27 13.64 10.74 -0.40
CA ALA A 27 13.69 9.33 -0.16
C ALA A 27 13.46 8.73 -1.54
N GLU A 28 14.26 7.74 -1.89
CA GLU A 28 14.04 6.96 -3.10
C GLU A 28 12.55 6.50 -3.12
N THR A 29 11.99 5.97 -4.20
CA THR A 29 10.67 5.32 -4.09
C THR A 29 10.89 3.83 -3.81
N PRO A 30 11.30 3.38 -2.60
CA PRO A 30 11.38 1.95 -2.31
C PRO A 30 9.96 1.41 -2.16
N GLY A 31 9.61 0.48 -3.06
CA GLY A 31 8.36 -0.28 -3.05
C GLY A 31 7.12 0.56 -3.39
N SER A 32 6.58 0.38 -4.59
CA SER A 32 5.23 0.90 -4.86
C SER A 32 4.25 0.14 -3.97
N PHE A 33 3.49 0.84 -3.13
CA PHE A 33 2.40 0.19 -2.39
C PHE A 33 1.26 -0.13 -3.36
N VAL A 34 0.68 -1.33 -3.24
CA VAL A 34 -0.52 -1.74 -4.01
C VAL A 34 -1.81 -1.50 -3.22
N THR A 35 -1.70 -1.19 -1.93
CA THR A 35 -2.84 -0.85 -1.05
C THR A 35 -2.56 0.38 -0.20
N GLY A 36 -3.63 0.99 0.32
CA GLY A 36 -3.55 1.94 1.44
C GLY A 36 -3.39 1.23 2.80
N PRO A 37 -3.15 1.99 3.89
CA PRO A 37 -3.06 1.44 5.23
C PRO A 37 -4.31 0.65 5.62
N ALA A 38 -4.12 -0.42 6.38
CA ALA A 38 -5.19 -1.32 6.81
C ALA A 38 -4.97 -1.78 8.26
N ALA A 39 -6.06 -2.08 8.96
CA ALA A 39 -6.01 -2.65 10.30
C ALA A 39 -6.34 -4.14 10.24
N GLY A 40 -5.68 -4.94 11.07
CA GLY A 40 -5.83 -6.39 11.12
C GLY A 40 -4.48 -7.07 11.27
N THR A 41 -4.50 -8.40 11.37
CA THR A 41 -3.29 -9.21 11.29
C THR A 41 -2.74 -9.20 9.85
N PRO A 42 -1.43 -9.42 9.65
CA PRO A 42 -0.84 -9.55 8.32
C PRO A 42 -1.54 -10.60 7.46
N LEU A 43 -1.93 -11.74 8.05
CA LEU A 43 -2.69 -12.78 7.37
C LEU A 43 -4.08 -12.30 6.91
N GLU A 44 -4.85 -11.62 7.77
CA GLU A 44 -6.17 -11.07 7.39
C GLU A 44 -6.05 -10.06 6.25
N ILE A 45 -5.03 -9.20 6.31
CA ILE A 45 -4.74 -8.20 5.26
C ILE A 45 -4.36 -8.91 3.95
N ALA A 46 -3.52 -9.94 4.01
CA ALA A 46 -3.12 -10.72 2.84
C ALA A 46 -4.30 -11.44 2.19
N LEU A 47 -5.11 -12.16 2.97
CA LEU A 47 -6.30 -12.85 2.46
C LEU A 47 -7.34 -11.87 1.92
N GLY A 48 -7.54 -10.73 2.59
CA GLY A 48 -8.43 -9.67 2.12
C GLY A 48 -7.98 -9.07 0.79
N TYR A 49 -6.66 -8.87 0.60
CA TYR A 49 -6.10 -8.43 -0.67
C TYR A 49 -6.33 -9.44 -1.79
N LEU A 50 -6.07 -10.73 -1.53
CA LEU A 50 -6.31 -11.78 -2.53
C LEU A 50 -7.80 -11.87 -2.90
N ASP A 51 -8.71 -11.80 -1.93
CA ASP A 51 -10.16 -11.85 -2.17
C ASP A 51 -10.66 -10.64 -2.98
N ALA A 52 -10.18 -9.44 -2.65
CA ALA A 52 -10.54 -8.20 -3.35
C ALA A 52 -10.03 -8.17 -4.81
N ASN A 53 -8.89 -8.83 -5.08
CA ASN A 53 -8.23 -8.80 -6.40
C ASN A 53 -8.36 -10.13 -7.18
N ARG A 54 -9.25 -11.03 -6.75
CA ARG A 54 -9.47 -12.36 -7.37
C ARG A 54 -9.52 -12.35 -8.90
N GLY A 55 -10.27 -11.41 -9.47
CA GLY A 55 -10.45 -11.33 -10.92
C GLY A 55 -9.15 -11.06 -11.68
N GLU A 56 -8.29 -10.19 -11.14
CA GLU A 56 -6.99 -9.87 -11.74
C GLU A 56 -5.96 -10.98 -11.51
N LEU A 57 -6.07 -11.67 -10.38
CA LEU A 57 -5.19 -12.78 -10.00
C LEU A 57 -5.62 -14.15 -10.57
N GLY A 58 -6.76 -14.21 -11.24
CA GLY A 58 -7.33 -15.46 -11.76
C GLY A 58 -7.78 -16.44 -10.67
N LEU A 59 -8.11 -15.94 -9.48
CA LEU A 59 -8.54 -16.73 -8.33
C LEU A 59 -10.07 -16.80 -8.23
N THR A 60 -10.56 -17.89 -7.66
CA THR A 60 -11.95 -18.06 -7.24
C THR A 60 -12.08 -17.88 -5.74
N ALA A 61 -13.30 -17.73 -5.23
CA ALA A 61 -13.55 -17.77 -3.79
C ALA A 61 -13.12 -19.10 -3.15
N GLY A 62 -13.17 -20.20 -3.91
CA GLY A 62 -12.72 -21.52 -3.47
C GLY A 62 -11.21 -21.57 -3.26
N ASP A 63 -10.43 -20.91 -4.11
CA ASP A 63 -8.96 -20.84 -3.96
C ASP A 63 -8.58 -20.11 -2.68
N ILE A 64 -9.25 -18.99 -2.37
CA ILE A 64 -9.02 -18.23 -1.13
C ILE A 64 -9.27 -19.11 0.11
N ALA A 65 -10.33 -19.93 0.07
CA ALA A 65 -10.73 -20.78 1.19
C ALA A 65 -9.86 -22.04 1.34
N ASP A 66 -9.14 -22.47 0.29
CA ASP A 66 -8.33 -23.70 0.31
C ASP A 66 -6.83 -23.43 0.57
N PHE A 67 -6.37 -22.16 0.56
CA PHE A 67 -4.98 -21.84 0.90
C PHE A 67 -4.59 -22.37 2.28
N ALA A 68 -3.39 -22.95 2.36
CA ALA A 68 -2.72 -23.24 3.62
C ALA A 68 -1.62 -22.21 3.88
N VAL A 69 -1.53 -21.70 5.11
CA VAL A 69 -0.39 -20.86 5.50
C VAL A 69 0.84 -21.76 5.61
N SER A 70 1.84 -21.55 4.77
CA SER A 70 3.09 -22.30 4.82
C SER A 70 4.09 -21.66 5.79
N ASP A 71 4.12 -20.32 5.84
CA ASP A 71 4.98 -19.57 6.75
C ASP A 71 4.46 -18.14 6.97
N GLU A 72 4.76 -17.58 8.13
CA GLU A 72 4.48 -16.19 8.49
C GLU A 72 5.58 -15.68 9.43
N TYR A 73 6.35 -14.67 9.01
CA TYR A 73 7.39 -14.09 9.86
C TYR A 73 7.60 -12.61 9.60
N THR A 74 7.97 -11.89 10.66
CA THR A 74 8.30 -10.47 10.61
C THR A 74 9.81 -10.27 10.55
N THR A 75 10.26 -9.53 9.55
CA THR A 75 11.65 -9.12 9.39
C THR A 75 11.98 -7.99 10.39
N GLN A 76 12.90 -8.25 11.33
CA GLN A 76 13.13 -7.37 12.48
C GLN A 76 13.61 -5.96 12.12
N HIS A 77 14.43 -5.81 11.07
CA HIS A 77 15.07 -4.54 10.76
C HIS A 77 14.15 -3.51 10.09
N ASN A 78 13.01 -3.94 9.53
CA ASN A 78 12.06 -3.08 8.81
C ASN A 78 10.59 -3.29 9.23
N GLY A 79 10.30 -4.32 10.02
CA GLY A 79 8.96 -4.64 10.50
C GLY A 79 8.03 -5.21 9.43
N VAL A 80 8.51 -5.55 8.24
CA VAL A 80 7.71 -6.18 7.19
C VAL A 80 7.38 -7.61 7.60
N THR A 81 6.11 -7.98 7.53
CA THR A 81 5.67 -9.37 7.71
C THR A 81 5.47 -10.02 6.35
N HIS A 82 6.12 -11.16 6.16
CA HIS A 82 5.99 -11.98 4.97
C HIS A 82 4.97 -13.08 5.25
N VAL A 83 3.93 -13.16 4.43
CA VAL A 83 2.89 -14.19 4.53
C VAL A 83 2.98 -15.09 3.31
N TYR A 84 3.28 -16.37 3.52
CA TYR A 84 3.37 -17.37 2.47
C TYR A 84 2.16 -18.30 2.51
N LEU A 85 1.44 -18.38 1.40
CA LEU A 85 0.22 -19.17 1.24
C LEU A 85 0.44 -20.24 0.16
N GLN A 86 0.40 -21.50 0.57
CA GLN A 86 0.47 -22.66 -0.31
C GLN A 86 -0.90 -22.92 -0.93
N GLN A 87 -0.98 -22.77 -2.26
CA GLN A 87 -2.15 -23.13 -3.05
C GLN A 87 -2.44 -24.61 -2.88
N ARG A 88 -3.73 -24.91 -2.72
CA ARG A 88 -4.26 -26.26 -2.75
C ARG A 88 -5.39 -26.34 -3.76
N LEU A 89 -5.54 -27.53 -4.34
CA LEU A 89 -6.65 -27.85 -5.23
C LEU A 89 -7.29 -29.14 -4.75
N GLY A 90 -8.48 -29.03 -4.17
CA GLY A 90 -9.15 -30.17 -3.53
C GLY A 90 -8.34 -30.68 -2.33
N GLY A 91 -7.67 -29.77 -1.62
CA GLY A 91 -6.85 -30.10 -0.46
C GLY A 91 -5.46 -30.67 -0.77
N ILE A 92 -5.07 -30.81 -2.04
CA ILE A 92 -3.74 -31.26 -2.46
C ILE A 92 -2.85 -30.05 -2.75
N GLU A 93 -1.66 -30.01 -2.17
CA GLU A 93 -0.70 -28.94 -2.41
C GLU A 93 -0.22 -28.91 -3.86
N VAL A 94 -0.27 -27.72 -4.46
CA VAL A 94 0.24 -27.49 -5.81
C VAL A 94 1.74 -27.22 -5.71
N VAL A 95 2.56 -28.06 -6.34
CA VAL A 95 4.02 -27.87 -6.38
C VAL A 95 4.34 -26.50 -7.00
N ASN A 96 5.16 -25.70 -6.30
CA ASN A 96 5.49 -24.31 -6.63
C ASN A 96 4.30 -23.32 -6.64
N GLY A 97 3.13 -23.73 -6.14
CA GLY A 97 1.94 -22.88 -6.02
C GLY A 97 1.97 -22.01 -4.77
N LEU A 98 3.00 -21.18 -4.58
CA LEU A 98 3.10 -20.29 -3.42
C LEU A 98 2.73 -18.85 -3.77
N PHE A 99 1.88 -18.25 -2.95
CA PHE A 99 1.64 -16.81 -2.93
C PHE A 99 2.44 -16.19 -1.78
N ASN A 100 3.18 -15.11 -2.06
CA ASN A 100 3.88 -14.33 -1.05
C ASN A 100 3.29 -12.93 -0.99
N VAL A 101 2.85 -12.50 0.20
CA VAL A 101 2.35 -11.16 0.45
C VAL A 101 3.20 -10.49 1.51
N ASN A 102 3.75 -9.31 1.19
CA ASN A 102 4.60 -8.55 2.10
C ASN A 102 3.80 -7.39 2.69
N VAL A 103 3.53 -7.46 4.00
CA VAL A 103 2.69 -6.50 4.73
C VAL A 103 3.56 -5.61 5.61
N MET A 104 3.42 -4.30 5.45
CA MET A 104 4.10 -3.28 6.25
C MET A 104 3.52 -3.20 7.68
N PRO A 105 4.24 -2.61 8.65
CA PRO A 105 3.72 -2.39 10.00
C PRO A 105 2.40 -1.60 10.08
N ASP A 106 2.09 -0.80 9.05
CA ASP A 106 0.85 -0.02 8.94
C ASP A 106 -0.21 -0.69 8.03
N GLY A 107 0.01 -1.95 7.66
CA GLY A 107 -0.92 -2.77 6.89
C GLY A 107 -0.91 -2.54 5.38
N ARG A 108 -0.04 -1.68 4.85
CA ARG A 108 0.14 -1.54 3.39
C ARG A 108 0.84 -2.77 2.80
N ILE A 109 0.50 -3.12 1.55
CA ILE A 109 1.15 -4.21 0.80
C ILE A 109 2.17 -3.62 -0.19
N LEU A 110 3.36 -4.23 -0.24
CA LEU A 110 4.42 -3.89 -1.20
C LEU A 110 4.25 -4.63 -2.53
N ASN A 111 4.52 -3.94 -3.65
CA ASN A 111 4.69 -4.52 -4.99
C ASN A 111 6.12 -5.03 -5.23
#